data_AF-A0A920PV98-F1
#
_entry.id   AF-A0A920PV98-F1
#
_cell.length_a   1.000
_cell.length_b   1.000
_cell.length_c   1.000
_cell.angle_alpha   90.00
_cell.angle_beta   90.00
_cell.angle_gamma   90.00
#
_symmetry.space_group_name_H-M   'P 1'
#
loop_
_entity.id
_entity.type
_entity.pdbx_description
1 polymer ?
#
loop_
_entity_poly.entity_id
_entity_poly.type
_entity_poly.pdbx_seq_one_letter_code
_entity_poly.pdbx_strand_id
1 'polypeptide(L)' 'MTSGSFAGKLAAPAFPEDVDWVNTDRPMTIQEFQGKIVILDFWTYC' A
#
# COMPACT_ATOMS: atom_id res chain seq x y z
N MET A 1 -29.99 -5.89 -0.02
CA MET A 1 -28.54 -5.84 -0.21
C MET A 1 -27.92 -5.54 1.14
N THR A 2 -27.12 -6.44 1.69
CA THR A 2 -26.38 -6.20 2.93
C THR A 2 -25.39 -5.07 2.69
N SER A 3 -25.52 -3.97 3.44
CA SER A 3 -24.57 -2.87 3.42
C SER A 3 -23.26 -3.34 4.08
N GLY A 4 -22.32 -3.81 3.25
CA GLY A 4 -20.96 -4.08 3.69
C GLY A 4 -20.20 -2.76 3.81
N SER A 5 -19.58 -2.50 4.95
CA SER A 5 -18.63 -1.38 5.06
C SER A 5 -17.31 -1.77 4.43
N PHE A 6 -16.82 -0.95 3.50
CA PHE A 6 -15.48 -1.07 2.91
C PHE A 6 -14.40 -0.37 3.76
N ALA A 7 -14.77 0.23 4.90
CA ALA A 7 -13.81 0.83 5.81
C ALA A 7 -12.92 -0.28 6.40
N GLY A 8 -11.63 -0.24 6.06
CA GLY A 8 -10.63 -1.13 6.64
C GLY A 8 -10.65 -1.04 8.16
N LYS A 9 -10.80 -2.17 8.84
CA LYS A 9 -10.80 -2.25 10.31
C LYS A 9 -9.38 -2.27 10.90
N LEU A 10 -8.37 -2.41 10.06
CA LEU A 10 -6.96 -2.57 10.42
C LEU A 10 -6.12 -1.54 9.66
N ALA A 11 -5.02 -1.12 10.27
CA ALA A 11 -4.02 -0.33 9.58
C ALA A 11 -3.40 -1.14 8.43
N ALA A 12 -2.97 -0.45 7.37
CA ALA A 12 -2.21 -1.08 6.31
C ALA A 12 -0.91 -1.71 6.88
N PRO A 13 -0.53 -2.91 6.44
CA PRO A 13 0.72 -3.53 6.86
C PRO A 13 1.93 -2.72 6.36
N ALA A 14 3.09 -2.95 6.99
CA ALA A 14 4.34 -2.40 6.50
C ALA A 14 4.71 -3.03 5.14
N PHE A 15 5.44 -2.28 4.32
CA PHE A 15 6.07 -2.86 3.14
C PHE A 15 7.20 -3.82 3.56
N PRO A 16 7.42 -4.92 2.82
CA PRO A 16 8.55 -5.80 3.08
C PRO A 16 9.89 -5.06 2.96
N GLU A 17 10.90 -5.50 3.72
CA GLU A 17 12.22 -4.88 3.72
C GLU A 17 13.11 -5.37 2.56
N ASP A 18 12.79 -6.53 1.97
CA ASP A 18 13.59 -7.26 1.00
C ASP A 18 12.99 -7.23 -0.42
N VAL A 19 12.44 -6.08 -0.81
CA VAL A 19 11.88 -5.87 -2.16
C VAL A 19 12.60 -4.75 -2.90
N ASP A 20 12.80 -4.96 -4.20
CA ASP A 20 13.32 -3.94 -5.10
C ASP A 20 12.23 -2.95 -5.48
N TRP A 21 12.54 -1.67 -5.33
CA TRP A 21 11.69 -0.58 -5.77
C TRP A 21 12.14 -0.05 -7.12
N VAL A 22 11.17 0.31 -7.96
CA VAL A 22 11.39 0.99 -9.24
C VAL A 22 10.81 2.40 -9.18
N ASN A 23 11.34 3.31 -10.01
CA ASN A 23 10.93 4.73 -10.08
C ASN A 23 11.16 5.56 -8.80
N THR A 24 12.06 5.12 -7.93
CA THR A 24 12.51 5.82 -6.72
C THR A 24 14.00 5.57 -6.52
N ASP A 25 14.69 6.47 -5.83
CA ASP A 25 16.11 6.37 -5.51
C ASP A 25 16.39 5.60 -4.21
N ARG A 26 15.34 5.22 -3.47
CA ARG A 26 15.42 4.56 -2.17
C ARG A 26 14.18 3.70 -1.87
N PRO A 27 14.30 2.72 -0.95
CA PRO A 27 13.14 2.01 -0.42
C PRO A 27 12.13 2.96 0.23
N MET A 28 10.85 2.62 0.13
CA MET A 28 9.75 3.39 0.72
C MET A 28 9.09 2.63 1.86
N THR A 29 8.59 3.36 2.86
CA THR A 29 7.89 2.83 4.03
C THR A 29 6.44 3.34 4.08
N ILE A 30 5.54 2.59 4.72
CA ILE A 30 4.13 2.99 4.83
C ILE A 30 3.95 4.29 5.64
N GLN A 31 4.87 4.60 6.57
CA GLN A 31 4.84 5.78 7.43
C GLN A 31 5.10 7.09 6.66
N GLU A 32 5.84 7.04 5.56
CA GLU A 32 6.14 8.24 4.76
C GLU A 32 4.93 8.79 4.00
N PHE A 33 3.87 7.98 3.88
CA PHE A 33 2.63 8.36 3.19
C PHE A 33 1.52 8.83 4.13
N GLN A 34 1.79 8.98 5.43
CA GLN A 34 0.82 9.50 6.38
C GLN A 34 0.28 10.87 5.92
N GLY A 35 -1.05 11.03 5.96
CA GLY A 35 -1.75 12.22 5.47
C GLY A 35 -2.02 12.22 3.96
N LYS A 36 -1.66 11.16 3.23
CA LYS A 36 -1.99 10.98 1.80
C LYS A 36 -2.98 9.83 1.60
N ILE A 37 -3.78 9.92 0.54
CA ILE A 37 -4.51 8.76 0.03
C ILE A 37 -3.53 7.92 -0.79
N VAL A 38 -3.40 6.65 -0.44
CA VAL A 38 -2.52 5.69 -1.11
C VAL A 38 -3.39 4.63 -1.79
N ILE A 39 -3.09 4.31 -3.04
CA ILE A 39 -3.70 3.23 -3.80
C ILE A 39 -2.64 2.16 -3.99
N LEU A 40 -2.94 0.94 -3.52
CA LEU A 40 -2.13 -0.24 -3.83
C LEU A 40 -2.77 -0.96 -5.01
N ASP A 41 -2.06 -0.98 -6.12
CA ASP A 41 -2.46 -1.68 -7.34
C ASP A 41 -1.65 -2.97 -7.45
N PHE A 42 -2.33 -4.12 -7.36
CA PHE A 42 -1.71 -5.44 -7.45
C PHE A 42 -1.83 -5.94 -8.87
N TRP A 43 -0.71 -6.00 -9.59
CA TRP A 43 -0.69 -6.28 -11.02
C TRP A 43 0.52 -7.14 -11.42
N THR A 44 0.49 -7.61 -12.66
CA THR A 44 1.58 -8.37 -13.30
C THR A 44 1.64 -7.99 -14.78
N TYR A 45 2.81 -8.17 -15.42
CA TYR A 45 3.00 -7.92 -16.85
C TYR A 45 2.45 -9.04 -17.75
N CYS A 46 2.19 -10.23 -17.20
CA CYS A 46 1.75 -11.43 -17.93
C CYS A 46 0.25 -11.66 -17.82
#